data_AF-A0A3B8WZ11-F1
#
_entry.id   AF-A0A3B8WZ11-F1
#
_cell.length_a   1.000
_cell.length_b   1.000
_cell.length_c   1.000
_cell.angle_alpha   90.00
_cell.angle_beta   90.00
_cell.angle_gamma   90.00
#
_symmetry.space_group_name_H-M   'P 1'
#
loop_
_entity.id
_entity.type
_entity.pdbx_description
1 polymer ?
#
loop_
_entity_poly.entity_id
_entity_poly.type
_entity_poly.pdbx_seq_one_letter_code
_entity_poly.pdbx_strand_id
1 'polypeptide(L)'
;MIGYSGPNRRSSAMGRLQKISIFVATVLLGLLLVNQWLLFSALSELLQGDTLSRLHNATIRTMVIGGIGSTGLIALVWRLKKQNGGPKDSLLTTLDKFADGNFKRHSTGNSSVEGNALETAVDHASASLSRTIGRLLGTTNHMDNLSGGLNATTYYTRTQMEQQLREFDQASDNLAEMLQSNQELAARIQRVSENTQQTSSAVAHGRTVVVNNAEETVQLAGQLKQISEVIATLEQNTDSIGSILETIHGIADQTNLLALNAAIEAARAGEQGRGFAVVAEEVRTLAQQTQTSSSEIQKVLTRFQEDARLARSAIEAGEQQASSSAAEATEASQLLLSINDQIDSINEEAAAIATATQQHAATASTVNDSISRVSEISSETHRSIREAAVVSHNISAISSEIRAVMGRFEIDPDAGQHPAWQAAKLFDWNDSFATGIGEIDRQHQQLIELVNTCNYQIKRQRGAQAIGRTLQGVIDYTHTHFSYEEQLLQEHAYPDFDSHIAEHRKVVEDVKRLLTELQSGEKNVEQKILAFLTDWLTHHIKVCDRAYASHLKAAGVS
;
A
#
# COMPACT_ATOMS: atom_id res chain seq x y z
N MET A 1 11.28 57.15 17.61
CA MET A 1 10.07 58.00 17.72
C MET A 1 9.60 57.87 19.17
N ILE A 2 9.92 58.77 20.10
CA ILE A 2 9.30 60.08 20.38
C ILE A 2 7.77 60.09 20.25
N GLY A 3 7.09 60.29 21.39
CA GLY A 3 5.71 60.78 21.55
C GLY A 3 4.62 59.70 21.51
N TYR A 4 3.59 59.65 22.34
CA TYR A 4 2.96 60.67 23.19
C TYR A 4 2.13 59.96 24.28
N SER A 5 2.49 60.11 25.55
CA SER A 5 1.60 59.81 26.68
C SER A 5 0.78 61.06 27.00
N GLY A 6 -0.48 61.07 26.58
CA GLY A 6 -1.41 62.15 26.90
C GLY A 6 -1.66 62.24 28.42
N PRO A 7 -1.75 63.45 29.01
CA PRO A 7 -2.00 63.58 30.44
C PRO A 7 -3.42 63.13 30.77
N ASN A 8 -3.50 62.26 31.77
CA ASN A 8 -4.69 61.65 32.32
C ASN A 8 -5.71 62.72 32.80
N ARG A 9 -6.64 63.13 31.92
CA ARG A 9 -7.57 64.25 32.18
C ARG A 9 -8.52 64.00 33.36
N ARG A 10 -8.70 62.75 33.81
CA ARG A 10 -9.65 62.40 34.88
C ARG A 10 -9.15 62.69 36.31
N SER A 11 -7.84 62.67 36.59
CA SER A 11 -7.34 63.01 37.94
C SER A 11 -7.47 64.52 38.24
N SER A 12 -7.50 65.36 37.20
CA SER A 12 -7.58 66.81 37.35
C SER A 12 -8.99 67.32 37.70
N ALA A 13 -10.05 66.61 37.30
CA ALA A 13 -11.43 67.05 37.50
C ALA A 13 -11.88 66.84 38.96
N MET A 14 -11.53 65.70 39.55
CA MET A 14 -11.89 65.35 40.92
C MET A 14 -11.11 66.20 41.94
N GLY A 15 -9.83 66.47 41.68
CA GLY A 15 -9.02 67.40 42.47
C GLY A 15 -9.49 68.86 42.38
N ARG A 16 -10.06 69.28 41.24
CA ARG A 16 -10.66 70.63 41.09
C ARG A 16 -11.98 70.75 41.84
N LEU A 17 -12.87 69.76 41.77
CA LEU A 17 -14.14 69.77 42.51
C LEU A 17 -13.92 69.76 44.04
N GLN A 18 -12.88 69.06 44.50
CA GLN A 18 -12.53 69.00 45.92
C GLN A 18 -11.90 70.30 46.44
N LYS A 19 -11.07 70.97 45.62
CA LYS A 19 -10.57 72.32 45.94
C LYS A 19 -11.70 73.35 45.95
N ILE A 20 -12.67 73.22 45.04
CA ILE A 20 -13.84 74.11 44.97
C ILE A 20 -14.74 73.92 46.21
N SER A 21 -15.01 72.69 46.67
CA SER A 21 -15.88 72.52 47.85
C SER A 21 -15.25 72.99 49.16
N ILE A 22 -13.94 72.78 49.33
CA ILE A 22 -13.19 73.31 50.49
C ILE A 22 -13.16 74.84 50.42
N PHE A 23 -12.89 75.41 49.25
CA PHE A 23 -12.91 76.87 49.05
C PHE A 23 -14.29 77.47 49.36
N VAL A 24 -15.38 76.87 48.84
CA VAL A 24 -16.75 77.32 49.10
C VAL A 24 -17.11 77.18 50.58
N ALA A 25 -16.75 76.09 51.25
CA ALA A 25 -17.00 75.93 52.68
C ALA A 25 -16.22 76.95 53.53
N THR A 26 -14.97 77.27 53.14
CA THR A 26 -14.14 78.27 53.84
C THR A 26 -14.67 79.68 53.63
N VAL A 27 -15.15 79.99 52.42
CA VAL A 27 -15.77 81.28 52.07
C VAL A 27 -17.11 81.44 52.81
N LEU A 28 -17.95 80.41 52.88
CA LEU A 28 -19.21 80.45 53.62
C LEU A 28 -18.98 80.62 55.13
N LEU A 29 -17.96 79.96 55.69
CA LEU A 29 -17.58 80.16 57.09
C LEU A 29 -17.07 81.58 57.34
N GLY A 30 -16.26 82.13 56.44
CA GLY A 30 -15.79 83.51 56.49
C GLY A 30 -16.94 84.52 56.42
N LEU A 31 -17.90 84.31 55.50
CA LEU A 31 -19.09 85.16 55.36
C LEU A 31 -19.99 85.09 56.60
N LEU A 32 -20.14 83.91 57.22
CA LEU A 32 -20.90 83.76 58.45
C LEU A 32 -20.24 84.51 59.62
N LEU A 33 -18.91 84.45 59.73
CA LEU A 33 -18.14 85.18 60.75
C LEU A 33 -18.20 86.69 60.55
N VAL A 34 -18.10 87.18 59.30
CA VAL A 34 -18.24 88.60 58.97
C VAL A 34 -19.66 89.10 59.25
N ASN A 35 -20.69 88.31 58.91
CA ASN A 35 -22.08 88.66 59.21
C ASN A 35 -22.34 88.72 60.72
N GLN A 36 -21.77 87.79 61.49
CA GLN A 36 -21.84 87.86 62.96
C GLN A 36 -21.07 89.04 63.55
N TRP A 37 -19.92 89.43 62.97
CA TRP A 37 -19.15 90.60 63.39
C TRP A 37 -19.91 91.91 63.11
N LEU A 38 -20.55 92.03 61.94
CA LEU A 38 -21.39 93.19 61.59
C LEU A 38 -22.64 93.30 62.47
N LEU A 39 -23.29 92.17 62.77
CA LEU A 39 -24.39 92.13 63.73
C LEU A 39 -23.92 92.55 65.13
N PHE A 40 -22.73 92.12 65.55
CA PHE A 40 -22.15 92.51 66.84
C PHE A 40 -21.80 94.00 66.89
N SER A 41 -21.18 94.57 65.84
CA SER A 41 -20.85 96.00 65.78
C SER A 41 -22.12 96.86 65.81
N ALA A 42 -23.14 96.50 65.03
CA ALA A 42 -24.41 97.21 64.98
C ALA A 42 -25.19 97.14 66.32
N LEU A 43 -25.13 96.01 67.04
CA LEU A 43 -25.78 95.88 68.34
C LEU A 43 -25.01 96.58 69.47
N SER A 44 -23.68 96.70 69.33
CA SER A 44 -22.82 97.35 70.33
C SER A 44 -22.99 98.88 70.38
N GLU A 45 -23.38 99.51 69.26
CA GLU A 45 -23.69 100.94 69.20
C GLU A 45 -25.08 101.29 69.76
N LEU A 46 -26.00 100.31 69.88
CA LEU A 46 -27.39 100.53 70.26
C LEU A 46 -27.66 100.33 71.78
N LEU A 47 -26.69 99.82 72.56
CA LEU A 47 -26.91 99.38 73.94
C LEU A 47 -25.92 100.04 74.92
N GLN A 48 -26.42 100.74 75.94
CA GLN A 48 -25.65 101.22 77.09
C GLN A 48 -26.03 100.47 78.37
N GLY A 49 -25.05 100.08 79.19
CA GLY A 49 -25.23 99.49 80.51
C GLY A 49 -24.96 97.97 80.61
N ASP A 50 -25.50 97.35 81.67
CA ASP A 50 -25.25 95.97 82.15
C ASP A 50 -25.68 94.85 81.17
N THR A 51 -26.22 95.23 80.01
CA THR A 51 -26.58 94.34 78.88
C THR A 51 -25.37 93.92 78.04
N LEU A 52 -24.27 94.67 78.05
CA LEU A 52 -23.06 94.37 77.28
C LEU A 52 -22.35 93.09 77.76
N SER A 53 -22.32 92.87 79.08
CA SER A 53 -21.68 91.71 79.72
C SER A 53 -22.44 90.40 79.44
N ARG A 54 -23.79 90.47 79.41
CA ARG A 54 -24.64 89.31 79.07
C ARG A 54 -24.53 88.95 77.59
N LEU A 55 -24.41 89.94 76.70
CA LEU A 55 -24.18 89.69 75.28
C LEU A 55 -22.82 89.03 75.04
N HIS A 56 -21.75 89.52 75.70
CA HIS A 56 -20.40 88.95 75.61
C HIS A 56 -20.36 87.46 75.97
N ASN A 57 -21.01 87.08 77.08
CA ASN A 57 -21.08 85.67 77.51
C ASN A 57 -21.92 84.79 76.57
N ALA A 58 -22.97 85.34 75.95
CA ALA A 58 -23.77 84.63 74.96
C ALA A 58 -22.98 84.38 73.67
N THR A 59 -22.25 85.40 73.17
CA THR A 59 -21.44 85.29 71.95
C THR A 59 -20.30 84.30 72.11
N ILE A 60 -19.59 84.31 73.25
CA ILE A 60 -18.53 83.34 73.55
C ILE A 60 -19.08 81.91 73.59
N ARG A 61 -20.25 81.68 74.22
CA ARG A 61 -20.88 80.35 74.25
C ARG A 61 -21.25 79.84 72.86
N THR A 62 -21.78 80.70 71.99
CA THR A 62 -22.11 80.30 70.61
C THR A 62 -20.86 80.01 69.77
N MET A 63 -19.76 80.75 69.96
CA MET A 63 -18.48 80.47 69.28
C MET A 63 -17.85 79.15 69.74
N VAL A 64 -17.90 78.83 71.03
CA VAL A 64 -17.38 77.56 71.57
C VAL A 64 -18.18 76.36 71.06
N ILE A 65 -19.52 76.45 71.04
CA ILE A 65 -20.38 75.38 70.51
C ILE A 65 -20.16 75.18 69.01
N GLY A 66 -20.02 76.27 68.24
CA GLY A 66 -19.69 76.22 66.80
C GLY A 66 -18.31 75.61 66.53
N GLY A 67 -17.30 75.94 67.34
CA GLY A 67 -15.95 75.38 67.23
C GLY A 67 -15.89 73.88 67.53
N ILE A 68 -16.63 73.42 68.55
CA ILE A 68 -16.74 71.99 68.89
C ILE A 68 -17.49 71.22 67.79
N GLY A 69 -18.57 71.80 67.23
CA GLY A 69 -19.29 71.20 66.10
C GLY A 69 -18.41 71.07 64.84
N SER A 70 -17.58 72.08 64.57
CA SER A 70 -16.67 72.10 63.42
C SER A 70 -15.56 71.05 63.54
N THR A 71 -14.95 70.95 64.72
CA THR A 71 -13.92 69.94 65.00
C THR A 71 -14.49 68.52 65.03
N GLY A 72 -15.72 68.34 65.54
CA GLY A 72 -16.48 67.09 65.44
C GLY A 72 -16.78 66.68 63.99
N LEU A 73 -17.16 67.63 63.13
CA LEU A 73 -17.41 67.39 61.71
C LEU A 73 -16.11 67.07 60.95
N ILE A 74 -15.02 67.78 61.25
CA ILE A 74 -13.68 67.48 60.69
C ILE A 74 -13.22 66.10 61.16
N ALA A 75 -13.40 65.75 62.44
CA ALA A 75 -13.08 64.43 62.97
C ALA A 75 -13.96 63.33 62.37
N LEU A 76 -15.24 63.60 62.11
CA LEU A 76 -16.17 62.69 61.42
C LEU A 76 -15.76 62.48 59.96
N VAL A 77 -15.44 63.56 59.23
CA VAL A 77 -14.92 63.49 57.86
C VAL A 77 -13.57 62.77 57.82
N TRP A 78 -12.70 62.99 58.80
CA TRP A 78 -11.41 62.31 58.93
C TRP A 78 -11.56 60.83 59.29
N ARG A 79 -12.53 60.49 60.16
CA ARG A 79 -12.90 59.11 60.52
C ARG A 79 -13.54 58.37 59.33
N LEU A 80 -14.44 59.01 58.59
CA LEU A 80 -14.99 58.49 57.33
C LEU A 80 -13.92 58.32 56.25
N LYS A 81 -12.92 59.21 56.19
CA LYS A 81 -11.74 59.07 55.30
C LYS A 81 -10.83 57.91 55.72
N LYS A 82 -10.64 57.69 57.02
CA LYS A 82 -9.85 56.57 57.58
C LYS A 82 -10.57 55.23 57.44
N GLN A 83 -11.90 55.22 57.45
CA GLN A 83 -12.72 54.01 57.30
C GLN A 83 -12.97 53.63 55.81
N ASN A 84 -12.90 54.59 54.87
CA ASN A 84 -13.00 54.34 53.42
C ASN A 84 -11.66 54.41 52.65
N GLY A 85 -10.54 54.43 53.38
CA GLY A 85 -9.17 54.62 52.87
C GLY A 85 -8.26 53.39 52.91
N GLY A 86 -8.79 52.17 52.70
CA GLY A 86 -8.00 50.99 52.35
C GLY A 86 -7.43 51.06 50.91
N PRO A 87 -6.55 50.13 50.49
CA PRO A 87 -5.58 50.32 49.40
C PRO A 87 -6.23 50.25 48.00
N LYS A 88 -6.95 51.30 47.60
CA LYS A 88 -7.54 51.43 46.26
C LYS A 88 -6.46 51.47 45.15
N ASP A 89 -5.29 52.03 45.44
CA ASP A 89 -4.19 52.11 44.47
C ASP A 89 -3.55 50.74 44.18
N SER A 90 -3.48 49.85 45.19
CA SER A 90 -2.96 48.48 45.02
C SER A 90 -3.91 47.63 44.17
N LEU A 91 -5.21 47.71 44.44
CA LEU A 91 -6.23 46.99 43.67
C LEU A 91 -6.33 47.49 42.23
N LEU A 92 -6.29 48.82 42.02
CA LEU A 92 -6.27 49.39 40.67
C LEU A 92 -5.02 48.93 39.91
N THR A 93 -3.86 48.86 40.57
CA THR A 93 -2.62 48.33 39.96
C THR A 93 -2.75 46.85 39.60
N THR A 94 -3.34 46.02 40.48
CA THR A 94 -3.58 44.60 40.19
C THR A 94 -4.58 44.41 39.04
N LEU A 95 -5.62 45.24 38.97
CA LEU A 95 -6.60 45.23 37.88
C LEU A 95 -5.99 45.71 36.55
N ASP A 96 -5.10 46.69 36.57
CA ASP A 96 -4.38 47.19 35.40
C ASP A 96 -3.46 46.09 34.84
N LYS A 97 -2.67 45.46 35.72
CA LYS A 97 -1.85 44.28 35.37
C LYS A 97 -2.69 43.12 34.82
N PHE A 98 -3.84 42.84 35.45
CA PHE A 98 -4.77 41.83 34.97
C PHE A 98 -5.32 42.16 33.57
N ALA A 99 -5.67 43.43 33.31
CA ALA A 99 -6.13 43.89 32.01
C ALA A 99 -5.04 43.84 30.93
N ASP A 100 -3.79 44.08 31.31
CA ASP A 100 -2.60 43.95 30.44
C ASP A 100 -2.20 42.49 30.17
N GLY A 101 -2.92 41.53 30.75
CA GLY A 101 -2.68 40.11 30.51
C GLY A 101 -1.69 39.45 31.47
N ASN A 102 -1.36 40.10 32.58
CA ASN A 102 -0.58 39.49 33.66
C ASN A 102 -1.50 38.73 34.62
N PHE A 103 -1.54 37.40 34.45
CA PHE A 103 -2.32 36.47 35.24
C PHE A 103 -1.48 35.73 36.29
N LYS A 104 -0.26 36.18 36.58
CA LYS A 104 0.54 35.62 37.67
C LYS A 104 -0.13 35.90 39.02
N ARG A 105 0.07 34.99 39.96
CA ARG A 105 -0.48 35.11 41.31
C ARG A 105 0.12 36.31 42.03
N HIS A 106 -0.73 37.24 42.44
CA HIS A 106 -0.34 38.37 43.28
C HIS A 106 -0.62 38.02 44.73
N SER A 107 0.25 37.19 45.33
CA SER A 107 0.16 36.87 46.75
C SER A 107 0.61 38.08 47.58
N THR A 108 -0.30 38.96 47.94
CA THR A 108 -0.08 39.84 49.10
C THR A 108 -0.41 39.02 50.34
N GLY A 109 0.60 38.33 50.86
CA GLY A 109 0.51 37.67 52.15
C GLY A 109 0.01 38.64 53.22
N ASN A 110 -0.93 38.15 54.02
CA ASN A 110 -1.43 38.78 55.25
C ASN A 110 -2.30 40.05 55.08
N SER A 111 -3.61 39.86 54.87
CA SER A 111 -4.61 40.78 55.42
C SER A 111 -5.80 40.01 55.99
N SER A 112 -5.82 39.92 57.31
CA SER A 112 -6.87 39.29 58.13
C SER A 112 -8.07 40.22 58.36
N VAL A 113 -8.44 41.05 57.38
CA VAL A 113 -9.52 42.03 57.52
C VAL A 113 -10.42 41.99 56.30
N GLU A 114 -11.73 42.16 56.54
CA GLU A 114 -12.92 42.07 55.66
C GLU A 114 -12.93 42.94 54.37
N GLY A 115 -11.78 43.30 53.80
CA GLY A 115 -11.62 43.64 52.38
C GLY A 115 -10.57 42.67 51.80
N ASN A 116 -10.84 41.87 50.78
CA ASN A 116 -11.35 42.38 49.52
C ASN A 116 -11.88 41.21 48.66
N ALA A 117 -13.20 40.97 48.66
CA ALA A 117 -13.83 39.98 47.79
C ALA A 117 -13.47 40.16 46.29
N LEU A 118 -13.10 41.38 45.89
CA LEU A 118 -12.62 41.68 44.53
C LEU A 118 -11.17 41.23 44.31
N GLU A 119 -10.24 41.34 45.28
CA GLU A 119 -8.90 40.74 45.17
C GLU A 119 -8.97 39.22 45.04
N THR A 120 -9.79 38.57 45.87
CA THR A 120 -10.02 37.13 45.79
C THR A 120 -10.65 36.73 44.45
N ALA A 121 -11.57 37.55 43.91
CA ALA A 121 -12.16 37.30 42.59
C ALA A 121 -11.14 37.45 41.45
N VAL A 122 -10.24 38.43 41.54
CA VAL A 122 -9.16 38.65 40.56
C VAL A 122 -8.14 37.52 40.62
N ASP A 123 -7.71 37.08 41.81
CA ASP A 123 -6.79 35.93 41.97
C ASP A 123 -7.37 34.65 41.36
N HIS A 124 -8.66 34.39 41.59
CA HIS A 124 -9.36 33.26 40.96
C HIS A 124 -9.47 33.39 39.44
N ALA A 125 -9.74 34.60 38.93
CA ALA A 125 -9.81 34.84 37.49
C ALA A 125 -8.43 34.64 36.84
N SER A 126 -7.36 35.15 37.46
CA SER A 126 -5.98 34.97 37.04
C SER A 126 -5.57 33.49 37.02
N ALA A 127 -5.89 32.73 38.08
CA ALA A 127 -5.63 31.30 38.13
C ALA A 127 -6.43 30.53 37.07
N SER A 128 -7.70 30.89 36.86
CA SER A 128 -8.53 30.25 35.82
C SER A 128 -8.00 30.52 34.41
N LEU A 129 -7.65 31.78 34.09
CA LEU A 129 -7.11 32.17 32.78
C LEU A 129 -5.74 31.55 32.55
N SER A 130 -4.86 31.52 33.56
CA SER A 130 -3.55 30.86 33.48
C SER A 130 -3.68 29.37 33.13
N ARG A 131 -4.61 28.64 33.77
CA ARG A 131 -4.87 27.23 33.42
C ARG A 131 -5.40 27.05 32.01
N THR A 132 -6.36 27.89 31.60
CA THR A 132 -6.93 27.82 30.25
C THR A 132 -5.88 28.10 29.17
N ILE A 133 -5.06 29.14 29.35
CA ILE A 133 -3.99 29.50 28.41
C ILE A 133 -2.89 28.42 28.39
N GLY A 134 -2.49 27.89 29.56
CA GLY A 134 -1.54 26.79 29.64
C GLY A 134 -2.00 25.54 28.88
N ARG A 135 -3.30 25.19 28.98
CA ARG A 135 -3.89 24.09 28.21
C ARG A 135 -3.92 24.37 26.72
N LEU A 136 -4.32 25.57 26.29
CA LEU A 136 -4.30 25.96 24.89
C LEU A 136 -2.88 25.87 24.30
N LEU A 137 -1.86 26.31 25.03
CA LEU A 137 -0.46 26.16 24.64
C LEU A 137 -0.04 24.69 24.53
N GLY A 138 -0.50 23.83 25.46
CA GLY A 138 -0.30 22.38 25.40
C GLY A 138 -0.92 21.75 24.15
N THR A 139 -2.18 22.06 23.85
CA THR A 139 -2.86 21.60 22.62
C THR A 139 -2.17 22.11 21.36
N THR A 140 -1.72 23.36 21.36
CA THR A 140 -0.98 23.97 20.24
C THR A 140 0.35 23.25 19.98
N ASN A 141 1.12 22.92 21.04
CA ASN A 141 2.33 22.10 20.90
C ASN A 141 2.03 20.73 20.30
N HIS A 142 0.91 20.12 20.68
CA HIS A 142 0.50 18.83 20.13
C HIS A 142 0.13 18.94 18.64
N MET A 143 -0.59 19.99 18.23
CA MET A 143 -0.89 20.28 16.82
C MET A 143 0.38 20.48 15.98
N ASP A 144 1.38 21.20 16.51
CA ASP A 144 2.67 21.38 15.84
C ASP A 144 3.40 20.05 15.63
N ASN A 145 3.40 19.17 16.65
CA ASN A 145 4.00 17.84 16.53
C ASN A 145 3.28 16.98 15.48
N LEU A 146 1.95 16.98 15.46
CA LEU A 146 1.14 16.26 14.46
C LEU A 146 1.37 16.80 13.05
N SER A 147 1.45 18.12 12.88
CA SER A 147 1.78 18.75 11.59
C SER A 147 3.19 18.36 11.12
N GLY A 148 4.19 18.37 12.01
CA GLY A 148 5.55 17.91 11.69
C GLY A 148 5.57 16.45 11.22
N GLY A 149 4.85 15.57 11.92
CA GLY A 149 4.69 14.16 11.53
C GLY A 149 4.00 14.00 10.18
N LEU A 150 2.89 14.72 9.93
CA LEU A 150 2.18 14.69 8.66
C LEU A 150 3.05 15.21 7.50
N ASN A 151 3.86 16.24 7.73
CA ASN A 151 4.79 16.76 6.73
C ASN A 151 5.89 15.73 6.38
N ALA A 152 6.43 15.02 7.37
CA ALA A 152 7.39 13.95 7.14
C ALA A 152 6.76 12.79 6.34
N THR A 153 5.56 12.35 6.71
CA THR A 153 4.82 11.30 6.00
C THR A 153 4.51 11.71 4.57
N THR A 154 3.97 12.90 4.33
CA THR A 154 3.68 13.39 2.97
C THR A 154 4.93 13.49 2.10
N TYR A 155 6.06 13.95 2.65
CA TYR A 155 7.34 13.94 1.93
C TYR A 155 7.78 12.53 1.56
N TYR A 156 7.74 11.58 2.50
CA TYR A 156 8.09 10.19 2.26
C TYR A 156 7.19 9.54 1.21
N THR A 157 5.87 9.69 1.32
CA THR A 157 4.95 9.10 0.35
C THR A 157 5.15 9.71 -1.03
N ARG A 158 5.40 11.03 -1.15
CA ARG A 158 5.70 11.66 -2.45
C ARG A 158 6.91 11.02 -3.15
N THR A 159 8.01 10.78 -2.45
CA THR A 159 9.21 10.17 -3.06
C THR A 159 8.94 8.72 -3.48
N GLN A 160 8.14 7.98 -2.71
CA GLN A 160 7.70 6.63 -3.11
C GLN A 160 6.82 6.67 -4.36
N MET A 161 5.89 7.63 -4.47
CA MET A 161 5.06 7.78 -5.68
C MET A 161 5.90 8.07 -6.93
N GLU A 162 6.90 8.94 -6.82
CA GLU A 162 7.81 9.25 -7.92
C GLU A 162 8.62 8.03 -8.37
N GLN A 163 9.03 7.17 -7.43
CA GLN A 163 9.69 5.91 -7.74
C GLN A 163 8.73 4.93 -8.42
N GLN A 164 7.53 4.77 -7.89
CA GLN A 164 6.52 3.87 -8.41
C GLN A 164 6.14 4.20 -9.86
N LEU A 165 6.01 5.50 -10.19
CA LEU A 165 5.75 5.94 -11.57
C LEU A 165 6.87 5.53 -12.54
N ARG A 166 8.15 5.66 -12.13
CA ARG A 166 9.28 5.20 -12.96
C ARG A 166 9.28 3.69 -13.16
N GLU A 167 8.91 2.93 -12.14
CA GLU A 167 8.77 1.47 -12.24
C GLU A 167 7.66 1.08 -13.21
N PHE A 168 6.56 1.84 -13.28
CA PHE A 168 5.50 1.63 -14.26
C PHE A 168 5.89 1.95 -15.69
N ASP A 169 6.66 3.03 -15.91
CA ASP A 169 7.20 3.34 -17.23
C ASP A 169 8.09 2.20 -17.74
N GLN A 170 9.03 1.73 -16.90
CA GLN A 170 9.89 0.60 -17.25
C GLN A 170 9.10 -0.70 -17.49
N ALA A 171 8.08 -0.97 -16.67
CA ALA A 171 7.23 -2.14 -16.85
C ALA A 171 6.45 -2.07 -18.17
N SER A 172 6.02 -0.88 -18.58
CA SER A 172 5.34 -0.65 -19.87
C SER A 172 6.28 -0.91 -21.05
N ASP A 173 7.52 -0.42 -20.98
CA ASP A 173 8.54 -0.68 -22.01
C ASP A 173 8.83 -2.19 -22.14
N ASN A 174 9.02 -2.89 -21.02
CA ASN A 174 9.25 -4.34 -21.02
C ASN A 174 8.06 -5.12 -21.63
N LEU A 175 6.83 -4.67 -21.41
CA LEU A 175 5.65 -5.28 -22.03
C LEU A 175 5.58 -5.03 -23.53
N ALA A 176 5.99 -3.85 -23.99
CA ALA A 176 6.07 -3.55 -25.41
C ALA A 176 7.09 -4.47 -26.11
N GLU A 177 8.27 -4.67 -25.51
CA GLU A 177 9.26 -5.63 -26.00
C GLU A 177 8.73 -7.07 -26.00
N MET A 178 8.03 -7.47 -24.94
CA MET A 178 7.42 -8.80 -24.85
C MET A 178 6.35 -9.04 -25.93
N LEU A 179 5.53 -8.03 -26.23
CA LEU A 179 4.54 -8.09 -27.30
C LEU A 179 5.19 -8.25 -28.67
N GLN A 180 6.27 -7.50 -28.93
CA GLN A 180 7.06 -7.67 -30.15
C GLN A 180 7.66 -9.07 -30.26
N SER A 181 8.28 -9.57 -29.18
CA SER A 181 8.86 -10.92 -29.14
C SER A 181 7.81 -12.01 -29.42
N ASN A 182 6.59 -11.86 -28.89
CA ASN A 182 5.48 -12.78 -29.17
C ASN A 182 5.06 -12.75 -30.65
N GLN A 183 5.05 -11.58 -31.29
CA GLN A 183 4.76 -11.48 -32.73
C GLN A 183 5.84 -12.18 -33.57
N GLU A 184 7.11 -11.99 -33.22
CA GLU A 184 8.23 -12.68 -33.88
C GLU A 184 8.16 -14.20 -33.68
N LEU A 185 7.79 -14.65 -32.48
CA LEU A 185 7.59 -16.05 -32.17
C LEU A 185 6.44 -16.67 -32.98
N ALA A 186 5.30 -15.97 -33.08
CA ALA A 186 4.19 -16.40 -33.93
C ALA A 186 4.62 -16.57 -35.40
N ALA A 187 5.40 -15.63 -35.94
CA ALA A 187 5.94 -15.73 -37.29
C ALA A 187 6.94 -16.88 -37.46
N ARG A 188 7.72 -17.21 -36.42
CA ARG A 188 8.63 -18.37 -36.41
C ARG A 188 7.85 -19.68 -36.44
N ILE A 189 6.79 -19.80 -35.66
CA ILE A 189 5.93 -20.99 -35.61
C ILE A 189 5.26 -21.24 -36.96
N GLN A 190 4.78 -20.17 -37.61
CA GLN A 190 4.22 -20.26 -38.96
C GLN A 190 5.24 -20.84 -39.96
N ARG A 191 6.49 -20.38 -39.93
CA ARG A 191 7.56 -20.93 -40.77
C ARG A 191 7.90 -22.39 -40.43
N VAL A 192 7.84 -22.78 -39.15
CA VAL A 192 8.02 -24.18 -38.75
C VAL A 192 6.93 -25.04 -39.38
N SER A 193 5.66 -24.63 -39.30
CA SER A 193 4.53 -25.35 -39.91
C SER A 193 4.64 -25.45 -41.44
N GLU A 194 5.11 -24.42 -42.11
CA GLU A 194 5.35 -24.45 -43.56
C GLU A 194 6.49 -25.43 -43.92
N ASN A 195 7.59 -25.42 -43.16
CA ASN A 195 8.73 -26.31 -43.38
C ASN A 195 8.39 -27.77 -43.10
N THR A 196 7.63 -28.06 -42.03
CA THR A 196 7.16 -29.42 -41.73
C THR A 196 6.22 -29.94 -42.80
N GLN A 197 5.31 -29.11 -43.31
CA GLN A 197 4.42 -29.48 -44.42
C GLN A 197 5.21 -29.81 -45.70
N GLN A 198 6.23 -29.02 -46.04
CA GLN A 198 7.12 -29.31 -47.17
C GLN A 198 7.90 -30.61 -46.95
N THR A 199 8.40 -30.82 -45.74
CA THR A 199 9.17 -32.04 -45.39
C THR A 199 8.27 -33.28 -45.46
N SER A 200 7.03 -33.21 -44.96
CA SER A 200 6.07 -34.31 -45.06
C SER A 200 5.77 -34.68 -46.51
N SER A 201 5.59 -33.67 -47.38
CA SER A 201 5.41 -33.91 -48.82
C SER A 201 6.62 -34.57 -49.47
N ALA A 202 7.84 -34.16 -49.08
CA ALA A 202 9.08 -34.74 -49.61
C ALA A 202 9.28 -36.19 -49.13
N VAL A 203 8.97 -36.48 -47.86
CA VAL A 203 9.02 -37.83 -47.27
C VAL A 203 7.98 -38.74 -47.92
N ALA A 204 6.75 -38.26 -48.12
CA ALA A 204 5.71 -39.02 -48.81
C ALA A 204 6.12 -39.37 -50.24
N HIS A 205 6.68 -38.41 -50.98
CA HIS A 205 7.20 -38.65 -52.33
C HIS A 205 8.38 -39.64 -52.32
N GLY A 206 9.34 -39.45 -51.42
CA GLY A 206 10.49 -40.35 -51.27
C GLY A 206 10.06 -41.78 -50.96
N ARG A 207 9.03 -41.96 -50.13
CA ARG A 207 8.45 -43.27 -49.82
C ARG A 207 7.84 -43.93 -51.05
N THR A 208 7.11 -43.18 -51.88
CA THR A 208 6.59 -43.71 -53.16
C THR A 208 7.72 -44.20 -54.06
N VAL A 209 8.81 -43.44 -54.17
CA VAL A 209 9.99 -43.84 -54.98
C VAL A 209 10.63 -45.12 -54.46
N VAL A 210 10.81 -45.24 -53.14
CA VAL A 210 11.41 -46.42 -52.51
C VAL A 210 10.53 -47.66 -52.66
N VAL A 211 9.21 -47.52 -52.48
CA VAL A 211 8.26 -48.63 -52.68
C VAL A 211 8.29 -49.12 -54.14
N ASN A 212 8.26 -48.20 -55.10
CA ASN A 212 8.35 -48.57 -56.52
C ASN A 212 9.67 -49.28 -56.84
N ASN A 213 10.79 -48.81 -56.27
CA ASN A 213 12.09 -49.46 -56.45
C ASN A 213 12.13 -50.88 -55.85
N ALA A 214 11.49 -51.08 -54.69
CA ALA A 214 11.35 -52.41 -54.10
C ALA A 214 10.57 -53.35 -55.04
N GLU A 215 9.45 -52.89 -55.62
CA GLU A 215 8.65 -53.66 -56.57
C GLU A 215 9.44 -54.01 -57.84
N GLU A 216 10.16 -53.05 -58.44
CA GLU A 216 11.02 -53.27 -59.60
C GLU A 216 12.13 -54.29 -59.30
N THR A 217 12.71 -54.23 -58.10
CA THR A 217 13.75 -55.15 -57.68
C THR A 217 13.21 -56.58 -57.47
N VAL A 218 11.99 -56.72 -56.95
CA VAL A 218 11.30 -58.02 -56.85
C VAL A 218 11.03 -58.59 -58.24
N GLN A 219 10.62 -57.75 -59.20
CA GLN A 219 10.45 -58.18 -60.59
C GLN A 219 11.78 -58.65 -61.21
N LEU A 220 12.88 -57.93 -60.96
CA LEU A 220 14.22 -58.31 -61.41
C LEU A 220 14.65 -59.67 -60.84
N ALA A 221 14.41 -59.92 -59.55
CA ALA A 221 14.68 -61.23 -58.94
C ALA A 221 13.88 -62.35 -59.63
N GLY A 222 12.61 -62.09 -59.97
CA GLY A 222 11.78 -63.01 -60.75
C GLY A 222 12.32 -63.28 -62.16
N GLN A 223 12.81 -62.26 -62.86
CA GLN A 223 13.43 -62.40 -64.17
C GLN A 223 14.74 -63.21 -64.10
N LEU A 224 15.58 -62.95 -63.10
CA LEU A 224 16.81 -63.71 -62.88
C LEU A 224 16.53 -65.19 -62.62
N LYS A 225 15.49 -65.49 -61.84
CA LYS A 225 15.03 -66.87 -61.63
C LYS A 225 14.63 -67.56 -62.95
N GLN A 226 13.89 -66.88 -63.82
CA GLN A 226 13.56 -67.41 -65.15
C GLN A 226 14.81 -67.66 -66.01
N ILE A 227 15.79 -66.77 -65.98
CA ILE A 227 17.06 -66.97 -66.71
C ILE A 227 17.82 -68.16 -66.12
N SER A 228 17.80 -68.36 -64.80
CA SER A 228 18.41 -69.51 -64.13
C SER A 228 17.82 -70.84 -64.64
N GLU A 229 16.49 -70.91 -64.81
CA GLU A 229 15.79 -72.09 -65.37
C GLU A 229 16.22 -72.37 -66.84
N VAL A 230 16.39 -71.32 -67.64
CA VAL A 230 16.87 -71.44 -69.04
C VAL A 230 18.32 -71.95 -69.08
N ILE A 231 19.20 -71.43 -68.21
CA ILE A 231 20.60 -71.88 -68.13
C ILE A 231 20.70 -73.32 -67.62
N ALA A 232 19.88 -73.72 -66.65
CA ALA A 232 19.81 -75.11 -66.19
C ALA A 232 19.39 -76.05 -67.33
N THR A 233 18.42 -75.63 -68.15
CA THR A 233 18.01 -76.38 -69.34
C THR A 233 19.13 -76.46 -70.38
N LEU A 234 19.90 -75.37 -70.57
CA LEU A 234 21.05 -75.35 -71.46
C LEU A 234 22.15 -76.31 -71.01
N GLU A 235 22.47 -76.35 -69.71
CA GLU A 235 23.43 -77.29 -69.13
C GLU A 235 22.99 -78.74 -69.39
N GLN A 236 21.72 -79.07 -69.14
CA GLN A 236 21.16 -80.41 -69.39
C GLN A 236 21.21 -80.81 -70.88
N ASN A 237 20.88 -79.88 -71.78
CA ASN A 237 20.96 -80.13 -73.23
C ASN A 237 22.40 -80.36 -73.68
N THR A 238 23.35 -79.60 -73.12
CA THR A 238 24.77 -79.71 -73.43
C THR A 238 25.33 -81.05 -72.94
N ASP A 239 24.98 -81.49 -71.73
CA ASP A 239 25.33 -82.82 -71.21
C ASP A 239 24.77 -83.95 -72.10
N SER A 240 23.52 -83.81 -72.57
CA SER A 240 22.88 -84.78 -73.46
C SER A 240 23.62 -84.89 -74.80
N ILE A 241 24.02 -83.77 -75.40
CA ILE A 241 24.82 -83.77 -76.64
C ILE A 241 26.20 -84.42 -76.41
N GLY A 242 26.80 -84.23 -75.23
CA GLY A 242 28.07 -84.86 -74.87
C GLY A 242 27.99 -86.38 -74.91
N SER A 243 26.91 -86.96 -74.37
CA SER A 243 26.68 -88.41 -74.41
C SER A 243 26.52 -88.96 -75.85
N ILE A 244 25.89 -88.18 -76.73
CA ILE A 244 25.72 -88.53 -78.15
C ILE A 244 27.08 -88.51 -78.86
N LEU A 245 27.91 -87.49 -78.59
CA LEU A 245 29.25 -87.39 -79.18
C LEU A 245 30.18 -88.52 -78.72
N GLU A 246 30.10 -88.93 -77.46
CA GLU A 246 30.85 -90.08 -76.96
C GLU A 246 30.46 -91.37 -77.70
N THR A 247 29.17 -91.54 -77.98
CA THR A 247 28.66 -92.65 -78.81
C THR A 247 29.19 -92.58 -80.25
N ILE A 248 29.18 -91.39 -80.88
CA ILE A 248 29.71 -91.19 -82.24
C ILE A 248 31.21 -91.46 -82.28
N HIS A 249 31.97 -91.01 -81.27
CA HIS A 249 33.40 -91.27 -81.16
C HIS A 249 33.67 -92.78 -81.08
N GLY A 250 32.89 -93.50 -80.25
CA GLY A 250 32.96 -94.96 -80.16
C GLY A 250 32.62 -95.67 -81.48
N ILE A 251 31.62 -95.20 -82.23
CA ILE A 251 31.28 -95.73 -83.57
C ILE A 251 32.45 -95.48 -84.55
N ALA A 252 33.04 -94.30 -84.53
CA ALA A 252 34.17 -93.96 -85.40
C ALA A 252 35.42 -94.79 -85.06
N ASP A 253 35.72 -95.04 -83.78
CA ASP A 253 36.76 -95.97 -83.32
C ASP A 253 36.53 -97.40 -83.86
N GLN A 254 35.32 -97.91 -83.70
CA GLN A 254 34.96 -99.24 -84.21
C GLN A 254 35.08 -99.30 -85.73
N THR A 255 34.64 -98.24 -86.43
CA THR A 255 34.71 -98.16 -87.90
C THR A 255 36.16 -98.10 -88.38
N ASN A 256 37.03 -97.35 -87.70
CA ASN A 256 38.46 -97.27 -87.99
C ASN A 256 39.15 -98.64 -87.80
N LEU A 257 38.83 -99.36 -86.73
CA LEU A 257 39.33 -100.71 -86.47
C LEU A 257 38.83 -101.73 -87.51
N LEU A 258 37.54 -101.67 -87.88
CA LEU A 258 36.97 -102.52 -88.93
C LEU A 258 37.62 -102.24 -90.29
N ALA A 259 37.82 -100.98 -90.64
CA ALA A 259 38.47 -100.56 -91.87
C ALA A 259 39.93 -101.00 -91.93
N LEU A 260 40.65 -100.90 -90.81
CA LEU A 260 42.03 -101.41 -90.69
C LEU A 260 42.08 -102.93 -90.92
N ASN A 261 41.19 -103.69 -90.27
CA ASN A 261 41.11 -105.14 -90.45
C ASN A 261 40.79 -105.50 -91.92
N ALA A 262 39.89 -104.75 -92.57
CA ALA A 262 39.56 -104.92 -93.98
C ALA A 262 40.74 -104.58 -94.91
N ALA A 263 41.51 -103.52 -94.61
CA ALA A 263 42.69 -103.15 -95.37
C ALA A 263 43.80 -104.21 -95.28
N ILE A 264 44.00 -104.79 -94.07
CA ILE A 264 44.93 -105.91 -93.85
C ILE A 264 44.52 -107.14 -94.68
N GLU A 265 43.24 -107.52 -94.65
CA GLU A 265 42.77 -108.70 -95.39
C GLU A 265 42.77 -108.46 -96.91
N ALA A 266 42.50 -107.23 -97.36
CA ALA A 266 42.63 -106.84 -98.76
C ALA A 266 44.09 -106.88 -99.25
N ALA A 267 45.06 -106.47 -98.44
CA ALA A 267 46.49 -106.62 -98.74
C ALA A 267 46.90 -108.10 -98.81
N ARG A 268 46.30 -108.95 -97.96
CA ARG A 268 46.53 -110.41 -97.92
C ARG A 268 46.04 -111.13 -99.19
N ALA A 269 45.01 -110.60 -99.85
CA ALA A 269 44.45 -111.13 -101.10
C ALA A 269 45.25 -110.74 -102.37
N GLY A 270 46.32 -109.95 -102.25
CA GLY A 270 47.19 -109.57 -103.37
C GLY A 270 46.48 -108.73 -104.45
N GLU A 271 46.73 -109.02 -105.75
CA GLU A 271 46.16 -108.25 -106.87
C GLU A 271 44.62 -108.28 -106.92
N GLN A 272 43.98 -109.35 -106.42
CA GLN A 272 42.50 -109.45 -106.37
C GLN A 272 41.87 -108.54 -105.31
N GLY A 273 42.65 -108.07 -104.33
CA GLY A 273 42.20 -107.24 -103.21
C GLY A 273 42.35 -105.73 -103.42
N ARG A 274 42.97 -105.27 -104.52
CA ARG A 274 43.30 -103.84 -104.74
C ARG A 274 42.10 -102.90 -104.63
N GLY A 275 40.96 -103.26 -105.22
CA GLY A 275 39.74 -102.43 -105.15
C GLY A 275 39.20 -102.32 -103.71
N PHE A 276 39.22 -103.43 -102.96
CA PHE A 276 38.80 -103.45 -101.56
C PHE A 276 39.77 -102.70 -100.64
N ALA A 277 41.08 -102.75 -100.91
CA ALA A 277 42.09 -102.02 -100.15
C ALA A 277 41.89 -100.49 -100.25
N VAL A 278 41.56 -99.99 -101.44
CA VAL A 278 41.26 -98.56 -101.66
C VAL A 278 40.00 -98.14 -100.89
N VAL A 279 38.94 -98.93 -100.94
CA VAL A 279 37.70 -98.64 -100.18
C VAL A 279 37.95 -98.71 -98.68
N ALA A 280 38.72 -99.69 -98.19
CA ALA A 280 39.04 -99.82 -96.78
C ALA A 280 39.87 -98.62 -96.27
N GLU A 281 40.85 -98.13 -97.04
CA GLU A 281 41.63 -96.95 -96.67
C GLU A 281 40.79 -95.65 -96.69
N GLU A 282 39.84 -95.53 -97.63
CA GLU A 282 38.90 -94.40 -97.67
C GLU A 282 37.97 -94.40 -96.45
N VAL A 283 37.42 -95.57 -96.07
CA VAL A 283 36.59 -95.73 -94.86
C VAL A 283 37.41 -95.45 -93.60
N ARG A 284 38.68 -95.88 -93.55
CA ARG A 284 39.60 -95.59 -92.44
C ARG A 284 39.84 -94.09 -92.30
N THR A 285 40.06 -93.40 -93.43
CA THR A 285 40.24 -91.95 -93.47
C THR A 285 39.00 -91.20 -93.01
N LEU A 286 37.80 -91.61 -93.45
CA LEU A 286 36.53 -91.05 -93.00
C LEU A 286 36.28 -91.27 -91.51
N ALA A 287 36.64 -92.45 -90.97
CA ALA A 287 36.54 -92.75 -89.55
C ALA A 287 37.48 -91.88 -88.70
N GLN A 288 38.74 -91.68 -89.14
CA GLN A 288 39.68 -90.76 -88.50
C GLN A 288 39.23 -89.29 -88.58
N GLN A 289 38.65 -88.86 -89.70
CA GLN A 289 38.04 -87.52 -89.82
C GLN A 289 36.87 -87.37 -88.86
N THR A 290 35.99 -88.38 -88.77
CA THR A 290 34.84 -88.37 -87.83
C THR A 290 35.31 -88.29 -86.38
N GLN A 291 36.35 -89.03 -85.99
CA GLN A 291 36.96 -88.91 -84.65
C GLN A 291 37.50 -87.51 -84.36
N THR A 292 38.23 -86.95 -85.32
CA THR A 292 38.84 -85.62 -85.19
C THR A 292 37.76 -84.57 -85.01
N SER A 293 36.72 -84.58 -85.86
CA SER A 293 35.59 -83.66 -85.75
C SER A 293 34.81 -83.86 -84.44
N SER A 294 34.54 -85.09 -84.02
CA SER A 294 33.87 -85.35 -82.73
C SER A 294 34.69 -84.84 -81.55
N SER A 295 36.02 -84.96 -81.59
CA SER A 295 36.91 -84.42 -80.55
C SER A 295 36.90 -82.89 -80.53
N GLU A 296 36.87 -82.23 -81.70
CA GLU A 296 36.72 -80.77 -81.77
C GLU A 296 35.37 -80.30 -81.22
N ILE A 297 34.27 -80.97 -81.57
CA ILE A 297 32.94 -80.65 -81.03
C ILE A 297 32.92 -80.88 -79.51
N GLN A 298 33.53 -81.96 -79.01
CA GLN A 298 33.63 -82.23 -77.57
C GLN A 298 34.32 -81.07 -76.83
N LYS A 299 35.41 -80.52 -77.37
CA LYS A 299 36.10 -79.35 -76.78
C LYS A 299 35.18 -78.12 -76.71
N VAL A 300 34.42 -77.87 -77.78
CA VAL A 300 33.44 -76.77 -77.81
C VAL A 300 32.34 -77.00 -76.77
N LEU A 301 31.89 -78.24 -76.60
CA LEU A 301 30.86 -78.62 -75.63
C LEU A 301 31.32 -78.41 -74.18
N THR A 302 32.55 -78.83 -73.86
CA THR A 302 33.14 -78.61 -72.53
C THR A 302 33.21 -77.13 -72.20
N ARG A 303 33.57 -76.30 -73.18
CA ARG A 303 33.57 -74.84 -73.00
C ARG A 303 32.16 -74.30 -72.78
N PHE A 304 31.15 -74.77 -73.51
CA PHE A 304 29.75 -74.40 -73.27
C PHE A 304 29.24 -74.80 -71.88
N GLN A 305 29.62 -75.97 -71.37
CA GLN A 305 29.29 -76.39 -70.00
C GLN A 305 29.91 -75.47 -68.95
N GLU A 306 31.18 -75.09 -69.16
CA GLU A 306 31.88 -74.15 -68.27
C GLU A 306 31.23 -72.76 -68.29
N ASP A 307 30.95 -72.23 -69.48
CA ASP A 307 30.27 -70.94 -69.67
C ASP A 307 28.86 -70.95 -69.05
N ALA A 308 28.11 -72.04 -69.18
CA ALA A 308 26.79 -72.21 -68.56
C ALA A 308 26.86 -72.22 -67.02
N ARG A 309 27.87 -72.89 -66.42
CA ARG A 309 28.07 -72.86 -64.96
C ARG A 309 28.47 -71.49 -64.45
N LEU A 310 29.31 -70.77 -65.19
CA LEU A 310 29.66 -69.38 -64.87
C LEU A 310 28.42 -68.47 -64.93
N ALA A 311 27.60 -68.62 -65.97
CA ALA A 311 26.34 -67.88 -66.09
C ALA A 311 25.39 -68.18 -64.92
N ARG A 312 25.22 -69.46 -64.54
CA ARG A 312 24.39 -69.85 -63.40
C ARG A 312 24.85 -69.18 -62.09
N SER A 313 26.14 -69.25 -61.79
CA SER A 313 26.72 -68.62 -60.59
C SER A 313 26.49 -67.09 -60.56
N ALA A 314 26.65 -66.42 -61.71
CA ALA A 314 26.40 -64.99 -61.81
C ALA A 314 24.91 -64.64 -61.62
N ILE A 315 23.99 -65.48 -62.11
CA ILE A 315 22.54 -65.31 -61.94
C ILE A 315 22.13 -65.53 -60.49
N GLU A 316 22.63 -66.58 -59.82
CA GLU A 316 22.37 -66.84 -58.40
C GLU A 316 22.86 -65.68 -57.52
N ALA A 317 24.04 -65.14 -57.81
CA ALA A 317 24.55 -63.96 -57.13
C ALA A 317 23.67 -62.72 -57.38
N GLY A 318 23.20 -62.52 -58.62
CA GLY A 318 22.29 -61.45 -58.98
C GLY A 318 20.93 -61.56 -58.27
N GLU A 319 20.38 -62.77 -58.17
CA GLU A 319 19.11 -63.04 -57.47
C GLU A 319 19.24 -62.69 -55.98
N GLN A 320 20.33 -63.13 -55.34
CA GLN A 320 20.62 -62.82 -53.94
C GLN A 320 20.76 -61.31 -53.73
N GLN A 321 21.47 -60.60 -54.62
CA GLN A 321 21.63 -59.16 -54.55
C GLN A 321 20.31 -58.41 -54.73
N ALA A 322 19.47 -58.84 -55.67
CA ALA A 322 18.14 -58.27 -55.87
C ALA A 322 17.26 -58.48 -54.63
N SER A 323 17.24 -59.70 -54.07
CA SER A 323 16.49 -59.97 -52.85
C SER A 323 16.95 -59.12 -51.65
N SER A 324 18.28 -58.92 -51.49
CA SER A 324 18.82 -58.04 -50.44
C SER A 324 18.40 -56.60 -50.66
N SER A 325 18.50 -56.10 -51.90
CA SER A 325 18.16 -54.72 -52.25
C SER A 325 16.66 -54.43 -52.02
N ALA A 326 15.78 -55.41 -52.28
CA ALA A 326 14.34 -55.29 -51.98
C ALA A 326 14.06 -55.24 -50.46
N ALA A 327 14.82 -55.98 -49.66
CA ALA A 327 14.71 -55.94 -48.20
C ALA A 327 15.16 -54.58 -47.64
N GLU A 328 16.30 -54.06 -48.11
CA GLU A 328 16.81 -52.73 -47.76
C GLU A 328 15.84 -51.60 -48.14
N ALA A 329 15.23 -51.68 -49.33
CA ALA A 329 14.20 -50.72 -49.74
C ALA A 329 12.96 -50.77 -48.82
N THR A 330 12.56 -51.96 -48.37
CA THR A 330 11.46 -52.12 -47.40
C THR A 330 11.79 -51.46 -46.06
N GLU A 331 13.01 -51.67 -45.55
CA GLU A 331 13.49 -51.03 -44.33
C GLU A 331 13.54 -49.50 -44.46
N ALA A 332 14.06 -48.99 -45.59
CA ALA A 332 14.07 -47.56 -45.88
C ALA A 332 12.65 -46.95 -45.92
N SER A 333 11.67 -47.67 -46.49
CA SER A 333 10.26 -47.25 -46.46
C SER A 333 9.71 -47.16 -45.03
N GLN A 334 10.10 -48.08 -44.14
CA GLN A 334 9.68 -48.05 -42.74
C GLN A 334 10.30 -46.87 -41.98
N LEU A 335 11.56 -46.55 -42.25
CA LEU A 335 12.23 -45.36 -41.68
C LEU A 335 11.55 -44.06 -42.13
N LEU A 336 11.14 -43.97 -43.40
CA LEU A 336 10.40 -42.81 -43.91
C LEU A 336 9.03 -42.65 -43.23
N LEU A 337 8.35 -43.74 -42.86
CA LEU A 337 7.12 -43.67 -42.05
C LEU A 337 7.40 -43.08 -40.66
N SER A 338 8.44 -43.54 -39.98
CA SER A 338 8.85 -43.03 -38.66
C SER A 338 9.20 -41.53 -38.71
N ILE A 339 9.84 -41.07 -39.79
CA ILE A 339 10.09 -39.64 -40.01
C ILE A 339 8.78 -38.86 -40.14
N ASN A 340 7.78 -39.41 -40.85
CA ASN A 340 6.48 -38.76 -40.98
C ASN A 340 5.76 -38.65 -39.62
N ASP A 341 5.80 -39.69 -38.78
CA ASP A 341 5.24 -39.64 -37.42
C ASP A 341 5.91 -38.55 -36.56
N GLN A 342 7.24 -38.35 -36.71
CA GLN A 342 7.96 -37.28 -36.04
C GLN A 342 7.56 -35.89 -36.56
N ILE A 343 7.30 -35.76 -37.86
CA ILE A 343 6.80 -34.50 -38.44
C ILE A 343 5.41 -34.16 -37.90
N ASP A 344 4.53 -35.15 -37.74
CA ASP A 344 3.21 -34.95 -37.14
C ASP A 344 3.33 -34.48 -35.67
N SER A 345 4.25 -35.07 -34.89
CA SER A 345 4.54 -34.60 -33.53
C SER A 345 5.04 -33.15 -33.49
N ILE A 346 5.91 -32.75 -34.43
CA ILE A 346 6.39 -31.37 -34.52
C ILE A 346 5.24 -30.40 -34.85
N ASN A 347 4.31 -30.81 -35.72
CA ASN A 347 3.12 -30.01 -36.03
C ASN A 347 2.20 -29.80 -34.82
N GLU A 348 2.01 -30.84 -34.00
CA GLU A 348 1.23 -30.75 -32.76
C GLU A 348 1.89 -29.79 -31.76
N GLU A 349 3.20 -29.90 -31.56
CA GLU A 349 3.97 -28.97 -30.72
C GLU A 349 3.89 -27.53 -31.24
N ALA A 350 4.03 -27.32 -32.55
CA ALA A 350 3.90 -26.01 -33.16
C ALA A 350 2.52 -25.38 -32.87
N ALA A 351 1.44 -26.17 -32.96
CA ALA A 351 0.09 -25.71 -32.64
C ALA A 351 -0.07 -25.35 -31.14
N ALA A 352 0.53 -26.14 -30.25
CA ALA A 352 0.55 -25.85 -28.81
C ALA A 352 1.30 -24.54 -28.50
N ILE A 353 2.48 -24.33 -29.11
CA ILE A 353 3.26 -23.10 -28.94
C ILE A 353 2.49 -21.90 -29.52
N ALA A 354 1.79 -22.05 -30.64
CA ALA A 354 0.96 -20.98 -31.21
C ALA A 354 -0.14 -20.54 -30.22
N THR A 355 -0.82 -21.51 -29.61
CA THR A 355 -1.87 -21.26 -28.61
C THR A 355 -1.29 -20.56 -27.37
N ALA A 356 -0.15 -21.04 -26.86
CA ALA A 356 0.54 -20.41 -25.73
C ALA A 356 0.95 -18.96 -26.05
N THR A 357 1.43 -18.71 -27.27
CA THR A 357 1.84 -17.37 -27.74
C THR A 357 0.64 -16.41 -27.77
N GLN A 358 -0.53 -16.86 -28.23
CA GLN A 358 -1.76 -16.06 -28.20
C GLN A 358 -2.19 -15.73 -26.76
N GLN A 359 -2.09 -16.70 -25.85
CA GLN A 359 -2.43 -16.49 -24.44
C GLN A 359 -1.45 -15.53 -23.75
N HIS A 360 -0.15 -15.61 -24.06
CA HIS A 360 0.85 -14.65 -23.59
C HIS A 360 0.54 -13.23 -24.08
N ALA A 361 0.15 -13.05 -25.35
CA ALA A 361 -0.24 -11.74 -25.86
C ALA A 361 -1.48 -11.17 -25.14
N ALA A 362 -2.51 -11.98 -24.89
CA ALA A 362 -3.69 -11.57 -24.13
C ALA A 362 -3.35 -11.18 -22.68
N THR A 363 -2.45 -11.93 -22.06
CA THR A 363 -1.98 -11.66 -20.68
C THR A 363 -1.18 -10.36 -20.65
N ALA A 364 -0.26 -10.16 -21.60
CA ALA A 364 0.50 -8.92 -21.73
C ALA A 364 -0.39 -7.69 -21.83
N SER A 365 -1.45 -7.76 -22.66
CA SER A 365 -2.45 -6.68 -22.77
C SER A 365 -3.15 -6.39 -21.44
N THR A 366 -3.54 -7.43 -20.71
CA THR A 366 -4.21 -7.28 -19.41
C THR A 366 -3.28 -6.66 -18.35
N VAL A 367 -1.99 -7.01 -18.37
CA VAL A 367 -0.99 -6.41 -17.49
C VAL A 367 -0.77 -4.94 -17.87
N ASN A 368 -0.70 -4.61 -19.16
CA ASN A 368 -0.57 -3.24 -19.63
C ASN A 368 -1.73 -2.34 -19.15
N ASP A 369 -2.96 -2.85 -19.24
CA ASP A 369 -4.14 -2.14 -18.72
C ASP A 369 -4.08 -1.96 -17.20
N SER A 370 -3.55 -2.96 -16.49
CA SER A 370 -3.37 -2.89 -15.04
C SER A 370 -2.32 -1.85 -14.66
N ILE A 371 -1.20 -1.78 -15.36
CA ILE A 371 -0.18 -0.75 -15.16
C ILE A 371 -0.76 0.65 -15.41
N SER A 372 -1.54 0.81 -16.49
CA SER A 372 -2.20 2.09 -16.80
C SER A 372 -3.14 2.53 -15.68
N ARG A 373 -3.97 1.62 -15.15
CA ARG A 373 -4.85 1.91 -14.01
C ARG A 373 -4.08 2.26 -12.74
N VAL A 374 -3.01 1.54 -12.43
CA VAL A 374 -2.24 1.84 -11.22
C VAL A 374 -1.47 3.15 -11.36
N SER A 375 -0.99 3.49 -12.56
CA SER A 375 -0.39 4.80 -12.86
C SER A 375 -1.38 5.95 -12.62
N GLU A 376 -2.65 5.78 -13.03
CA GLU A 376 -3.72 6.75 -12.75
C GLU A 376 -3.97 6.92 -11.24
N ILE A 377 -4.12 5.80 -10.51
CA ILE A 377 -4.28 5.79 -9.05
C ILE A 377 -3.07 6.46 -8.37
N SER A 378 -1.86 6.22 -8.88
CA SER A 378 -0.64 6.84 -8.38
C SER A 378 -0.63 8.35 -8.62
N SER A 379 -1.11 8.82 -9.77
CA SER A 379 -1.27 10.25 -10.06
C SER A 379 -2.28 10.90 -9.11
N GLU A 380 -3.41 10.25 -8.85
CA GLU A 380 -4.41 10.72 -7.89
C GLU A 380 -3.85 10.77 -6.46
N THR A 381 -3.14 9.72 -6.04
CA THR A 381 -2.48 9.66 -4.73
C THR A 381 -1.47 10.79 -4.59
N HIS A 382 -0.69 11.08 -5.63
CA HIS A 382 0.23 12.21 -5.65
C HIS A 382 -0.48 13.57 -5.51
N ARG A 383 -1.69 13.74 -6.08
CA ARG A 383 -2.53 14.92 -5.84
C ARG A 383 -2.96 15.00 -4.37
N SER A 384 -3.48 13.92 -3.80
CA SER A 384 -3.93 13.87 -2.41
C SER A 384 -2.81 14.16 -1.40
N ILE A 385 -1.59 13.70 -1.68
CA ILE A 385 -0.41 14.00 -0.85
C ILE A 385 -0.06 15.49 -0.90
N ARG A 386 -0.16 16.14 -2.07
CA ARG A 386 0.06 17.59 -2.18
C ARG A 386 -0.96 18.38 -1.37
N GLU A 387 -2.23 17.96 -1.41
CA GLU A 387 -3.30 18.56 -0.60
C GLU A 387 -3.03 18.37 0.90
N ALA A 388 -2.64 17.17 1.33
CA ALA A 388 -2.27 16.88 2.71
C ALA A 388 -1.07 17.71 3.20
N ALA A 389 -0.08 17.95 2.34
CA ALA A 389 1.07 18.82 2.66
C ALA A 389 0.64 20.28 2.88
N VAL A 390 -0.29 20.80 2.05
CA VAL A 390 -0.87 22.14 2.24
C VAL A 390 -1.65 22.23 3.55
N VAL A 391 -2.47 21.23 3.85
CA VAL A 391 -3.21 21.17 5.14
C VAL A 391 -2.25 21.14 6.31
N SER A 392 -1.18 20.34 6.24
CA SER A 392 -0.16 20.29 7.28
C SER A 392 0.48 21.66 7.52
N HIS A 393 0.83 22.37 6.44
CA HIS A 393 1.39 23.72 6.54
C HIS A 393 0.42 24.70 7.20
N ASN A 394 -0.86 24.65 6.83
CA ASN A 394 -1.90 25.50 7.43
C ASN A 394 -2.07 25.22 8.93
N ILE A 395 -2.01 23.95 9.37
CA ILE A 395 -2.08 23.59 10.79
C ILE A 395 -0.90 24.18 11.57
N SER A 396 0.32 24.08 11.03
CA SER A 396 1.51 24.69 11.66
C SER A 396 1.40 26.22 11.72
N ALA A 397 0.91 26.86 10.66
CA ALA A 397 0.70 28.30 10.64
C ALA A 397 -0.31 28.75 11.70
N ILE A 398 -1.48 28.09 11.78
CA ILE A 398 -2.51 28.37 12.79
C ILE A 398 -1.97 28.13 14.21
N SER A 399 -1.18 27.06 14.40
CA SER A 399 -0.57 26.76 15.70
C SER A 399 0.43 27.86 16.13
N SER A 400 1.23 28.37 15.19
CA SER A 400 2.12 29.51 15.41
C SER A 400 1.34 30.79 15.75
N GLU A 401 0.22 31.05 15.05
CA GLU A 401 -0.66 32.19 15.35
C GLU A 401 -1.26 32.10 16.76
N ILE A 402 -1.79 30.94 17.15
CA ILE A 402 -2.33 30.72 18.50
C ILE A 402 -1.22 30.93 19.54
N ARG A 403 -0.03 30.38 19.32
CA ARG A 403 1.13 30.55 20.21
C ARG A 403 1.52 32.02 20.34
N ALA A 404 1.53 32.79 19.26
CA ALA A 404 1.83 34.22 19.27
C ALA A 404 0.78 35.02 20.07
N VAL A 405 -0.51 34.72 19.87
CA VAL A 405 -1.61 35.38 20.60
C VAL A 405 -1.59 35.00 22.09
N MET A 406 -1.27 33.75 22.42
CA MET A 406 -1.18 33.27 23.82
C MET A 406 0.09 33.77 24.53
N GLY A 407 1.21 33.90 23.82
CA GLY A 407 2.50 34.33 24.36
C GLY A 407 2.52 35.76 24.92
N ARG A 408 1.51 36.58 24.62
CA ARG A 408 1.34 37.91 25.22
C ARG A 408 0.94 37.86 26.70
N PHE A 409 0.37 36.75 27.16
CA PHE A 409 -0.16 36.61 28.50
C PHE A 409 0.89 36.04 29.44
N GLU A 410 1.11 36.69 30.59
CA GLU A 410 1.93 36.11 31.65
C GLU A 410 1.09 35.18 32.52
N ILE A 411 1.32 33.88 32.41
CA ILE A 411 0.57 32.88 33.18
C ILE A 411 1.32 32.46 34.44
N ASP A 412 0.57 32.06 35.47
CA ASP A 412 1.09 31.34 36.62
C ASP A 412 1.28 29.85 36.26
N PRO A 413 2.52 29.31 36.20
CA PRO A 413 2.75 27.90 35.91
C PRO A 413 2.13 26.99 36.97
N ASP A 414 1.96 27.49 38.20
CA ASP A 414 1.37 26.76 39.32
C ASP A 414 -0.12 27.06 39.49
N ALA A 415 -0.78 27.64 38.49
CA ALA A 415 -2.22 27.90 38.53
C ALA A 415 -3.05 26.61 38.74
N GLY A 416 -2.52 25.46 38.31
CA GLY A 416 -3.05 24.14 38.59
C GLY A 416 -3.03 23.77 40.09
N GLN A 417 -2.16 24.36 40.90
CA GLN A 417 -2.05 24.14 42.34
C GLN A 417 -2.87 25.13 43.17
N HIS A 418 -3.63 26.01 42.53
CA HIS A 418 -4.41 27.02 43.24
C HIS A 418 -5.35 26.37 44.29
N PRO A 419 -5.32 26.77 45.58
CA PRO A 419 -6.03 26.08 46.66
C PRO A 419 -7.52 25.86 46.41
N ALA A 420 -8.19 26.87 45.85
CA ALA A 420 -9.61 26.76 45.56
C ALA A 420 -9.94 25.85 44.37
N TRP A 421 -8.99 25.62 43.47
CA TRP A 421 -9.12 24.64 42.40
C TRP A 421 -8.87 23.23 42.96
N GLN A 422 -7.80 23.05 43.74
CA GLN A 422 -7.48 21.79 44.39
C GLN A 422 -8.62 21.29 45.27
N ALA A 423 -9.22 22.16 46.07
CA ALA A 423 -10.37 21.83 46.93
C ALA A 423 -11.66 21.46 46.16
N ALA A 424 -11.71 21.74 44.85
CA ALA A 424 -12.87 21.50 44.00
C ALA A 424 -12.64 20.45 42.92
N LYS A 425 -11.44 19.85 42.82
CA LYS A 425 -11.23 18.71 41.92
C LYS A 425 -12.00 17.51 42.45
N LEU A 426 -12.60 16.76 41.53
CA LEU A 426 -13.17 15.44 41.79
C LEU A 426 -12.16 14.34 41.54
N PHE A 427 -11.33 14.54 40.51
CA PHE A 427 -10.41 13.53 40.03
C PHE A 427 -9.03 14.14 39.81
N ASP A 428 -8.01 13.44 40.29
CA ASP A 428 -6.64 13.62 39.85
C ASP A 428 -6.30 12.52 38.86
N TRP A 429 -5.68 12.90 37.75
CA TRP A 429 -5.17 11.93 36.78
C TRP A 429 -4.18 10.98 37.46
N ASN A 430 -4.34 9.68 37.21
CA ASN A 430 -3.45 8.62 37.66
C ASN A 430 -3.63 7.38 36.75
N ASP A 431 -2.74 6.41 36.87
CA ASP A 431 -2.68 5.21 36.00
C ASP A 431 -3.97 4.38 35.97
N SER A 432 -4.85 4.51 36.97
CA SER A 432 -6.15 3.81 36.94
C SER A 432 -7.10 4.34 35.86
N PHE A 433 -6.86 5.55 35.35
CA PHE A 433 -7.57 6.14 34.22
C PHE A 433 -6.86 5.91 32.88
N ALA A 434 -5.64 5.35 32.88
CA ALA A 434 -4.91 5.10 31.65
C ALA A 434 -5.36 3.77 31.01
N THR A 435 -5.79 3.85 29.75
CA THR A 435 -5.91 2.71 28.84
C THR A 435 -4.54 2.27 28.35
N GLY A 436 -3.56 3.19 28.33
CA GLY A 436 -2.23 3.00 27.77
C GLY A 436 -2.21 3.07 26.25
N ILE A 437 -3.22 3.72 25.66
CA ILE A 437 -3.25 4.17 24.27
C ILE A 437 -3.12 5.70 24.34
N GLY A 438 -2.01 6.24 23.84
CA GLY A 438 -1.60 7.62 24.15
C GLY A 438 -2.64 8.68 23.79
N GLU A 439 -3.30 8.52 22.65
CA GLU A 439 -4.34 9.44 22.18
C GLU A 439 -5.62 9.38 23.03
N ILE A 440 -6.07 8.17 23.39
CA ILE A 440 -7.24 7.96 24.26
C ILE A 440 -6.96 8.53 25.64
N ASP A 441 -5.80 8.23 26.22
CA ASP A 441 -5.40 8.72 27.53
C ASP A 441 -5.35 10.26 27.58
N ARG A 442 -4.86 10.90 26.50
CA ARG A 442 -4.88 12.37 26.37
C ARG A 442 -6.32 12.91 26.30
N GLN A 443 -7.23 12.21 25.62
CA GLN A 443 -8.64 12.60 25.56
C GLN A 443 -9.35 12.41 26.91
N HIS A 444 -9.03 11.36 27.67
CA HIS A 444 -9.51 11.14 29.03
C HIS A 444 -9.04 12.22 30.01
N GLN A 445 -7.77 12.65 29.94
CA GLN A 445 -7.27 13.78 30.74
C GLN A 445 -8.09 15.05 30.50
N GLN A 446 -8.48 15.30 29.25
CA GLN A 446 -9.30 16.45 28.88
C GLN A 446 -10.74 16.34 29.42
N LEU A 447 -11.35 15.15 29.36
CA LEU A 447 -12.66 14.88 29.97
C LEU A 447 -12.65 15.09 31.50
N ILE A 448 -11.65 14.55 32.18
CA ILE A 448 -11.44 14.75 33.63
C ILE A 448 -11.37 16.23 33.97
N GLU A 449 -10.63 17.01 33.18
CA GLU A 449 -10.51 18.45 33.41
C GLU A 449 -11.82 19.21 33.16
N LEU A 450 -12.64 18.81 32.18
CA LEU A 450 -13.97 19.37 31.96
C LEU A 450 -14.91 19.06 33.13
N VAL A 451 -14.90 17.83 33.63
CA VAL A 451 -15.68 17.40 34.81
C VAL A 451 -15.24 18.13 36.08
N ASN A 452 -13.93 18.24 36.31
CA ASN A 452 -13.37 19.06 37.40
C ASN A 452 -13.79 20.53 37.28
N THR A 453 -13.83 21.07 36.06
CA THR A 453 -14.28 22.45 35.81
C THR A 453 -15.76 22.62 36.13
N CYS A 454 -16.60 21.65 35.77
CA CYS A 454 -18.02 21.65 36.12
C CYS A 454 -18.22 21.62 37.64
N ASN A 455 -17.51 20.73 38.35
CA ASN A 455 -17.58 20.68 39.82
C ASN A 455 -17.10 21.96 40.48
N TYR A 456 -16.05 22.58 39.94
CA TYR A 456 -15.59 23.89 40.40
C TYR A 456 -16.68 24.96 40.30
N GLN A 457 -17.49 24.99 39.22
CA GLN A 457 -18.62 25.92 39.11
C GLN A 457 -19.71 25.61 40.16
N ILE A 458 -20.03 24.33 40.38
CA ILE A 458 -21.02 23.88 41.37
C ILE A 458 -20.59 24.25 42.80
N LYS A 459 -19.36 23.93 43.20
CA LYS A 459 -18.81 24.24 44.54
C LYS A 459 -18.77 25.74 44.83
N ARG A 460 -18.65 26.56 43.79
CA ARG A 460 -18.68 28.02 43.87
C ARG A 460 -20.09 28.61 43.85
N GLN A 461 -21.13 27.76 43.81
CA GLN A 461 -22.54 28.17 43.71
C GLN A 461 -22.76 29.15 42.55
N ARG A 462 -22.08 28.90 41.43
CA ARG A 462 -22.27 29.68 40.21
C ARG A 462 -23.63 29.31 39.63
N GLY A 463 -24.42 30.30 39.21
CA GLY A 463 -25.78 30.07 38.73
C GLY A 463 -25.86 29.08 37.57
N ALA A 464 -27.07 28.55 37.32
CA ALA A 464 -27.36 27.49 36.34
C ALA A 464 -26.71 27.71 34.96
N GLN A 465 -26.60 28.96 34.49
CA GLN A 465 -25.95 29.28 33.22
C GLN A 465 -24.45 28.92 33.17
N ALA A 466 -23.71 29.13 34.27
CA ALA A 466 -22.27 28.85 34.30
C ALA A 466 -22.00 27.34 34.33
N ILE A 467 -22.77 26.60 35.14
CA ILE A 467 -22.73 25.13 35.21
C ILE A 467 -23.18 24.53 33.88
N GLY A 468 -24.23 25.08 33.27
CA GLY A 468 -24.74 24.64 31.97
C GLY A 468 -23.71 24.77 30.86
N ARG A 469 -22.90 25.83 30.82
CA ARG A 469 -21.81 25.97 29.84
C ARG A 469 -20.74 24.91 29.98
N THR A 470 -20.34 24.56 31.22
CA THR A 470 -19.34 23.51 31.44
C THR A 470 -19.89 22.12 31.12
N LEU A 471 -21.17 21.89 31.41
CA LEU A 471 -21.85 20.62 31.09
C LEU A 471 -22.04 20.45 29.58
N GLN A 472 -22.37 21.53 28.86
CA GLN A 472 -22.40 21.53 27.40
C GLN A 472 -21.02 21.19 26.83
N GLY A 473 -19.93 21.75 27.39
CA GLY A 473 -18.58 21.39 26.97
C GLY A 473 -18.22 19.91 27.19
N VAL A 474 -18.79 19.26 28.21
CA VAL A 474 -18.66 17.80 28.37
C VAL A 474 -19.38 17.07 27.24
N ILE A 475 -20.63 17.44 26.93
CA ILE A 475 -21.41 16.85 25.82
C ILE A 475 -20.68 17.00 24.48
N ASP A 476 -20.18 18.21 24.20
CA ASP A 476 -19.53 18.51 22.93
C ASP A 476 -18.24 17.69 22.77
N TYR A 477 -17.46 17.57 23.86
CA TYR A 477 -16.20 16.84 23.82
C TYR A 477 -16.39 15.31 23.80
N THR A 478 -17.40 14.77 24.51
CA THR A 478 -17.68 13.33 24.45
C THR A 478 -18.06 12.90 23.05
N HIS A 479 -18.73 13.73 22.26
CA HIS A 479 -18.99 13.41 20.85
C HIS A 479 -17.69 13.16 20.07
N THR A 480 -16.69 14.03 20.22
CA THR A 480 -15.37 13.86 19.56
C THR A 480 -14.65 12.63 20.07
N HIS A 481 -14.66 12.41 21.39
CA HIS A 481 -14.00 11.27 22.02
C HIS A 481 -14.61 9.93 21.58
N PHE A 482 -15.93 9.79 21.69
CA PHE A 482 -16.66 8.59 21.30
C PHE A 482 -16.50 8.29 19.82
N SER A 483 -16.56 9.32 18.96
CA SER A 483 -16.35 9.11 17.51
C SER A 483 -14.96 8.53 17.21
N TYR A 484 -13.93 8.96 17.94
CA TYR A 484 -12.58 8.46 17.78
C TYR A 484 -12.46 6.99 18.24
N GLU A 485 -13.03 6.66 19.40
CA GLU A 485 -13.04 5.28 19.92
C GLU A 485 -13.85 4.36 19.03
N GLU A 486 -15.06 4.75 18.64
CA GLU A 486 -15.93 3.97 17.76
C GLU A 486 -15.24 3.65 16.43
N GLN A 487 -14.52 4.62 15.84
CA GLN A 487 -13.74 4.38 14.63
C GLN A 487 -12.65 3.31 14.86
N LEU A 488 -11.88 3.41 15.94
CA LEU A 488 -10.84 2.42 16.27
C LEU A 488 -11.42 1.04 16.54
N LEU A 489 -12.52 0.97 17.29
CA LEU A 489 -13.17 -0.30 17.62
C LEU A 489 -13.75 -0.97 16.38
N GLN A 490 -14.28 -0.18 15.43
CA GLN A 490 -14.76 -0.68 14.15
C GLN A 490 -13.62 -1.19 13.27
N GLU A 491 -12.55 -0.42 13.13
CA GLU A 491 -11.37 -0.78 12.32
C GLU A 491 -10.70 -2.06 12.81
N HIS A 492 -10.67 -2.25 14.13
CA HIS A 492 -10.05 -3.42 14.76
C HIS A 492 -11.05 -4.50 15.17
N ALA A 493 -12.30 -4.45 14.68
CA ALA A 493 -13.32 -5.48 14.89
C ALA A 493 -13.48 -5.90 16.37
N TYR A 494 -13.69 -4.93 17.25
CA TYR A 494 -13.92 -5.19 18.68
C TYR A 494 -15.22 -5.99 18.90
N PRO A 495 -15.20 -7.13 19.63
CA PRO A 495 -16.37 -8.01 19.75
C PRO A 495 -17.62 -7.37 20.37
N ASP A 496 -17.46 -6.46 21.33
CA ASP A 496 -18.57 -5.83 22.06
C ASP A 496 -18.93 -4.43 21.52
N PHE A 497 -18.59 -4.15 20.26
CA PHE A 497 -18.76 -2.84 19.61
C PHE A 497 -20.18 -2.26 19.72
N ASP A 498 -21.21 -3.04 19.39
CA ASP A 498 -22.61 -2.56 19.42
C ASP A 498 -23.06 -2.21 20.84
N SER A 499 -22.65 -3.01 21.83
CA SER A 499 -22.93 -2.74 23.24
C SER A 499 -22.22 -1.48 23.72
N HIS A 500 -21.00 -1.23 23.25
CA HIS A 500 -20.21 -0.06 23.61
C HIS A 500 -20.84 1.24 23.07
N ILE A 501 -21.26 1.26 21.80
CA ILE A 501 -21.97 2.42 21.21
C ILE A 501 -23.29 2.70 21.93
N ALA A 502 -24.02 1.66 22.34
CA ALA A 502 -25.27 1.84 23.06
C ALA A 502 -25.06 2.59 24.40
N GLU A 503 -23.99 2.28 25.12
CA GLU A 503 -23.61 3.00 26.34
C GLU A 503 -23.21 4.45 26.05
N HIS A 504 -22.45 4.72 24.99
CA HIS A 504 -22.11 6.09 24.56
C HIS A 504 -23.36 6.95 24.31
N ARG A 505 -24.33 6.42 23.57
CA ARG A 505 -25.58 7.13 23.27
C ARG A 505 -26.35 7.46 24.55
N LYS A 506 -26.47 6.48 25.44
CA LYS A 506 -27.17 6.61 26.72
C LYS A 506 -26.54 7.70 27.60
N VAL A 507 -25.21 7.72 27.69
CA VAL A 507 -24.48 8.77 28.42
C VAL A 507 -24.79 10.16 27.87
N VAL A 508 -24.74 10.35 26.54
CA VAL A 508 -25.03 11.65 25.92
C VAL A 508 -26.47 12.10 26.22
N GLU A 509 -27.43 11.18 26.14
CA GLU A 509 -28.83 11.45 26.47
C GLU A 509 -29.01 11.84 27.94
N ASP A 510 -28.36 11.14 28.86
CA ASP A 510 -28.41 11.42 30.29
C ASP A 510 -27.81 12.79 30.63
N VAL A 511 -26.67 13.15 30.03
CA VAL A 511 -26.06 14.48 30.25
C VAL A 511 -26.95 15.59 29.67
N LYS A 512 -27.56 15.39 28.50
CA LYS A 512 -28.52 16.34 27.89
C LYS A 512 -29.78 16.53 28.74
N ARG A 513 -30.28 15.44 29.33
CA ARG A 513 -31.39 15.48 30.28
C ARG A 513 -31.04 16.32 31.50
N LEU A 514 -29.89 16.06 32.14
CA LEU A 514 -29.43 16.82 33.29
C LEU A 514 -29.21 18.32 32.97
N LEU A 515 -28.73 18.63 31.76
CA LEU A 515 -28.63 20.02 31.29
C LEU A 515 -30.01 20.69 31.20
N THR A 516 -31.03 19.96 30.75
CA THR A 516 -32.40 20.46 30.66
C THR A 516 -33.01 20.67 32.06
N GLU A 517 -32.83 19.72 32.98
CA GLU A 517 -33.23 19.84 34.40
C GLU A 517 -32.56 21.05 35.08
N LEU A 518 -31.30 21.33 34.74
CA LEU A 518 -30.56 22.48 35.26
C LEU A 518 -31.13 23.81 34.75
N GLN A 519 -31.49 23.87 33.46
CA GLN A 519 -32.06 25.05 32.83
C GLN A 519 -33.50 25.34 33.29
N SER A 520 -34.27 24.29 33.63
CA SER A 520 -35.64 24.42 34.13
C SER A 520 -35.71 24.80 35.61
N GLY A 521 -34.57 24.83 36.32
CA GLY A 521 -34.49 25.21 37.74
C GLY A 521 -34.94 24.09 38.68
N GLU A 522 -34.76 22.84 38.28
CA GLU A 522 -35.11 21.69 39.11
C GLU A 522 -34.29 21.66 40.42
N LYS A 523 -34.92 21.31 41.53
CA LYS A 523 -34.27 21.26 42.84
C LYS A 523 -33.23 20.13 42.89
N ASN A 524 -32.08 20.41 43.51
CA ASN A 524 -30.97 19.47 43.74
C ASN A 524 -30.31 18.92 42.46
N VAL A 525 -30.56 19.53 41.31
CA VAL A 525 -29.99 19.08 40.03
C VAL A 525 -28.46 19.13 40.02
N GLU A 526 -27.83 20.04 40.77
CA GLU A 526 -26.36 20.11 40.87
C GLU A 526 -25.78 18.86 41.56
N GLN A 527 -26.49 18.30 42.54
CA GLN A 527 -26.09 17.05 43.20
C GLN A 527 -26.28 15.85 42.26
N LYS A 528 -27.37 15.83 41.47
CA LYS A 528 -27.60 14.81 40.45
C LYS A 528 -26.51 14.84 39.38
N ILE A 529 -26.16 16.02 38.87
CA ILE A 529 -25.06 16.22 37.90
C ILE A 529 -23.76 15.68 38.48
N LEU A 530 -23.44 16.04 39.72
CA LEU A 530 -22.21 15.60 40.35
C LEU A 530 -22.13 14.09 40.51
N ALA A 531 -23.20 13.47 41.00
CA ALA A 531 -23.29 12.02 41.17
C ALA A 531 -23.16 11.31 39.82
N PHE A 532 -23.89 11.78 38.81
CA PHE A 532 -23.84 11.22 37.47
C PHE A 532 -22.44 11.33 36.85
N LEU A 533 -21.85 12.53 36.81
CA LEU A 533 -20.54 12.73 36.18
C LEU A 533 -19.44 11.92 36.90
N THR A 534 -19.58 11.72 38.21
CA THR A 534 -18.62 10.94 38.98
C THR A 534 -18.71 9.45 38.66
N ASP A 535 -19.92 8.92 38.64
CA ASP A 535 -20.21 7.51 38.34
C ASP A 535 -19.86 7.18 36.89
N TRP A 536 -20.36 7.98 35.94
CA TRP A 536 -20.11 7.82 34.52
C TRP A 536 -18.63 7.82 34.20
N LEU A 537 -17.87 8.86 34.60
CA LEU A 537 -16.46 8.98 34.23
C LEU A 537 -15.62 7.83 34.80
N THR A 538 -15.99 7.35 35.99
CA THR A 538 -15.33 6.20 36.61
C THR A 538 -15.67 4.91 35.87
N HIS A 539 -16.94 4.67 35.56
CA HIS A 539 -17.39 3.46 34.88
C HIS A 539 -16.88 3.39 33.45
N HIS A 540 -17.08 4.45 32.67
CA HIS A 540 -16.68 4.53 31.28
C HIS A 540 -15.17 4.32 31.13
N ILE A 541 -14.33 5.15 31.77
CA ILE A 541 -12.88 5.04 31.60
C ILE A 541 -12.31 3.74 32.22
N LYS A 542 -12.70 3.42 33.46
CA LYS A 542 -12.04 2.31 34.19
C LYS A 542 -12.59 0.94 33.87
N VAL A 543 -13.82 0.86 33.35
CA VAL A 543 -14.50 -0.40 33.06
C VAL A 543 -14.68 -0.57 31.56
N CYS A 544 -15.41 0.34 30.91
CA CYS A 544 -15.72 0.21 29.48
C CYS A 544 -14.45 0.34 28.63
N ASP A 545 -13.70 1.43 28.79
CA ASP A 545 -12.61 1.77 27.87
C ASP A 545 -11.39 0.87 28.11
N ARG A 546 -11.18 0.54 29.39
CA ARG A 546 -10.16 -0.41 29.79
C ARG A 546 -10.43 -1.83 29.26
N ALA A 547 -11.69 -2.20 29.02
CA ALA A 547 -12.04 -3.53 28.51
C ALA A 547 -11.60 -3.73 27.06
N TYR A 548 -11.68 -2.70 26.20
CA TYR A 548 -11.19 -2.82 24.83
C TYR A 548 -9.67 -2.55 24.71
N ALA A 549 -9.05 -1.93 25.71
CA ALA A 549 -7.64 -1.51 25.62
C ALA A 549 -6.68 -2.67 25.31
N SER A 550 -6.91 -3.88 25.87
CA SER A 550 -6.09 -5.06 25.56
C SER A 550 -6.29 -5.55 24.12
N HIS A 551 -7.51 -5.42 23.58
CA HIS A 551 -7.83 -5.81 22.21
C HIS A 551 -7.12 -4.89 21.21
N LEU A 552 -7.23 -3.58 21.41
CA LEU A 552 -6.57 -2.60 20.55
C LEU A 552 -5.03 -2.70 20.60
N LYS A 553 -4.45 -2.94 21.78
CA LYS A 553 -3.01 -3.18 21.90
C LYS A 553 -2.54 -4.46 21.22
N ALA A 554 -3.34 -5.52 21.27
CA ALA A 554 -3.04 -6.75 20.53
C ALA A 554 -3.08 -6.53 19.00
N ALA A 555 -3.88 -5.56 18.54
CA ALA A 555 -3.91 -5.12 17.15
C ALA A 555 -2.80 -4.11 16.78
N GLY A 556 -1.91 -3.77 17.72
CA GLY A 556 -0.77 -2.87 17.48
C GLY A 556 -1.07 -1.37 17.68
N VAL A 557 -2.24 -1.02 18.22
CA VAL A 557 -2.57 0.38 18.59
C VAL A 557 -1.84 0.76 19.88
N SER A 558 -1.23 1.96 19.91
CA SER A 558 -0.42 2.46 21.04
C SER A 558 -0.68 3.93 21.36
#